data_AF-A0A959GXE4-F1
#
_entry.id   AF-A0A959GXE4-F1
#
_cell.length_a   1.000
_cell.length_b   1.000
_cell.length_c   1.000
_cell.angle_alpha   90.00
_cell.angle_beta   90.00
_cell.angle_gamma   90.00
#
_symmetry.space_group_name_H-M   'P 1'
#
loop_
_entity.id
_entity.type
_entity.pdbx_description
1 polymer ?
#
loop_
_entity_poly.entity_id
_entity_poly.type
_entity_poly.pdbx_seq_one_letter_code
_entity_poly.pdbx_strand_id
1 'polypeptide(L)'
;MKTLYGVLLTLLFLLYSCGAKEGKTPTSSVPVTPESQMLAEGKGVGEVKNVELTTPLDAERVSRGKSIYDMKCAACHKLDDMRVVGPGWKDVTKRRKPEWIMNMVTNVDVMLEKDEEAQKLLQLCLTRMPNQNVSIGDARDVLEFMRANDGEQ
;
A
#
# COMPACT_ATOMS: atom_id res chain seq x y z
N MET A 1 52.26 55.53 -13.91
CA MET A 1 51.84 55.55 -15.33
C MET A 1 52.37 54.28 -15.99
N LYS A 2 51.53 53.62 -16.78
CA LYS A 2 51.44 52.16 -16.97
C LYS A 2 52.65 51.54 -17.68
N THR A 3 53.07 50.39 -17.16
CA THR A 3 54.13 49.52 -17.63
C THR A 3 53.74 48.76 -18.91
N LEU A 4 54.68 48.73 -19.84
CA LEU A 4 54.77 47.89 -21.03
C LEU A 4 55.41 46.54 -20.63
N TYR A 5 54.91 45.40 -21.11
CA TYR A 5 55.65 44.20 -21.51
C TYR A 5 54.64 43.11 -21.88
N GLY A 6 54.64 42.68 -23.14
CA GLY A 6 53.97 41.46 -23.56
C GLY A 6 54.84 40.24 -23.28
N VAL A 7 54.25 39.11 -22.92
CA VAL A 7 54.78 37.77 -23.19
C VAL A 7 53.60 36.81 -23.38
N LEU A 8 53.58 36.24 -24.58
CA LEU A 8 52.91 35.06 -25.08
C LEU A 8 53.15 33.82 -24.19
N LEU A 9 52.11 33.07 -23.80
CA LEU A 9 52.25 31.62 -23.53
C LEU A 9 50.89 30.87 -23.56
N THR A 10 50.69 30.18 -24.69
CA THR A 10 50.23 28.78 -24.84
C THR A 10 48.87 28.29 -24.30
N LEU A 11 48.10 27.79 -25.28
CA LEU A 11 47.33 26.53 -25.33
C LEU A 11 46.22 26.27 -24.31
N LEU A 12 44.98 26.15 -24.83
CA LEU A 12 44.33 24.83 -24.81
C LEU A 12 43.31 24.70 -25.94
N PHE A 13 43.55 23.71 -26.80
CA PHE A 13 42.61 23.16 -27.78
C PHE A 13 41.35 22.67 -27.05
N LEU A 14 40.18 23.22 -27.37
CA LEU A 14 38.90 22.58 -27.08
C LEU A 14 38.45 21.83 -28.32
N LEU A 15 38.94 20.58 -28.46
CA LEU A 15 38.36 19.61 -29.37
C LEU A 15 37.08 19.03 -28.74
N TYR A 16 35.97 19.32 -29.42
CA TYR A 16 34.90 18.39 -29.76
C TYR A 16 34.88 17.05 -28.97
N SER A 17 33.84 16.88 -28.14
CA SER A 17 33.30 15.55 -27.86
C SER A 17 31.79 15.63 -27.71
N CYS A 18 31.12 15.43 -28.84
CA CYS A 18 29.70 15.11 -28.91
C CYS A 18 29.58 13.62 -28.61
N GLY A 19 29.28 13.28 -27.35
CA GLY A 19 29.04 11.91 -26.92
C GLY A 19 27.55 11.62 -26.88
N ALA A 20 27.04 10.97 -27.93
CA ALA A 20 25.76 10.27 -27.90
C ALA A 20 25.80 9.24 -26.76
N LYS A 21 24.98 9.45 -25.73
CA LYS A 21 24.64 8.43 -24.75
C LYS A 21 23.17 8.10 -24.92
N GLU A 22 22.92 7.07 -25.72
CA GLU A 22 21.70 6.28 -25.64
C GLU A 22 21.53 5.87 -24.18
N GLY A 23 20.45 6.36 -23.56
CA GLY A 23 20.04 5.96 -22.24
C GLY A 23 19.62 4.50 -22.27
N LYS A 24 20.58 3.59 -22.05
CA LYS A 24 20.27 2.26 -21.54
C LYS A 24 19.61 2.44 -20.18
N THR A 25 18.29 2.40 -20.16
CA THR A 25 17.53 2.02 -18.96
C THR A 25 18.13 0.71 -18.45
N PRO A 26 18.62 0.63 -17.20
CA PRO A 26 18.96 -0.66 -16.66
C PRO A 26 17.65 -1.40 -16.44
N THR A 27 17.30 -2.28 -17.37
CA THR A 27 16.34 -3.35 -17.11
C THR A 27 16.95 -4.20 -16.00
N SER A 28 16.58 -3.87 -14.75
CA SER A 28 16.83 -4.75 -13.62
C SER A 28 15.98 -5.99 -13.86
N SER A 29 16.61 -7.05 -14.35
CA SER A 29 16.00 -8.37 -14.51
C SER A 29 15.85 -9.02 -13.13
N VAL A 30 15.00 -8.44 -12.29
CA VAL A 30 14.51 -9.12 -11.09
C VAL A 30 13.43 -10.10 -11.58
N PRO A 31 13.49 -11.39 -11.23
CA PRO A 31 12.40 -12.32 -11.52
C PRO A 31 11.11 -11.79 -10.88
N VAL A 32 10.08 -11.55 -11.68
CA VAL A 32 8.76 -11.13 -11.20
C VAL A 32 8.12 -12.34 -10.51
N THR A 33 8.14 -12.35 -9.19
CA THR A 33 7.42 -13.36 -8.40
C THR A 33 5.95 -12.95 -8.25
N PRO A 34 5.01 -13.90 -8.06
CA PRO A 34 3.61 -13.58 -7.81
C PRO A 34 3.41 -12.61 -6.64
N GLU A 35 4.24 -12.69 -5.60
CA GLU A 35 4.23 -11.76 -4.46
C GLU A 35 4.64 -10.34 -4.88
N SER A 36 5.75 -10.19 -5.62
CA SER A 36 6.21 -8.87 -6.10
C SER A 36 5.18 -8.19 -7.00
N GLN A 37 4.44 -8.97 -7.80
CA GLN A 37 3.37 -8.45 -8.65
C GLN A 37 2.19 -7.95 -7.81
N MET A 38 1.75 -8.70 -6.80
CA MET A 38 0.64 -8.25 -5.94
C MET A 38 0.96 -6.98 -5.17
N LEU A 39 2.19 -6.86 -4.66
CA LEU A 39 2.68 -5.65 -4.01
C LEU A 39 2.65 -4.47 -4.98
N ALA A 40 3.16 -4.65 -6.21
CA ALA A 40 3.12 -3.61 -7.25
C ALA A 40 1.67 -3.22 -7.65
N GLU A 41 0.73 -4.16 -7.60
CA GLU A 41 -0.69 -3.91 -7.85
C GLU A 41 -1.42 -3.28 -6.64
N GLY A 42 -0.76 -3.13 -5.49
CA GLY A 42 -1.36 -2.61 -4.25
C GLY A 42 -2.37 -3.57 -3.61
N LYS A 43 -2.24 -4.88 -3.85
CA LYS A 43 -3.09 -5.94 -3.27
C LYS A 43 -2.54 -6.51 -1.96
N GLY A 44 -1.33 -6.10 -1.57
CA GLY A 44 -0.62 -6.64 -0.41
C GLY A 44 -0.07 -8.05 -0.67
N VAL A 45 0.20 -8.78 0.42
CA VAL A 45 0.75 -10.15 0.40
C VAL A 45 -0.21 -11.09 1.12
N GLY A 46 -0.74 -12.08 0.42
CA GLY A 46 -1.59 -13.11 1.01
C GLY A 46 -2.32 -13.95 -0.03
N GLU A 47 -3.19 -14.85 0.42
CA GLU A 47 -3.92 -15.78 -0.44
C GLU A 47 -4.98 -15.10 -1.31
N VAL A 48 -5.46 -13.92 -0.92
CA VAL A 48 -6.54 -13.20 -1.62
C VAL A 48 -5.94 -12.44 -2.81
N LYS A 49 -6.11 -12.99 -4.01
CA LYS A 49 -5.57 -12.44 -5.26
C LYS A 49 -6.54 -11.56 -6.03
N ASN A 50 -7.83 -11.86 -5.91
CA ASN A 50 -8.95 -11.17 -6.55
C ASN A 50 -10.17 -11.23 -5.62
N VAL A 51 -10.97 -10.17 -5.62
CA VAL A 51 -12.24 -10.12 -4.90
C VAL A 51 -13.35 -9.65 -5.84
N GLU A 52 -14.40 -10.45 -5.94
CA GLU A 52 -15.63 -10.03 -6.63
C GLU A 52 -16.51 -9.24 -5.66
N LEU A 53 -16.84 -8.01 -6.07
CA LEU A 53 -17.76 -7.13 -5.38
C LEU A 53 -19.08 -7.07 -6.14
N THR A 54 -20.18 -7.15 -5.40
CA THR A 54 -21.54 -7.06 -5.93
C THR A 54 -22.18 -5.75 -5.48
N THR A 55 -23.14 -5.28 -6.29
CA THR A 55 -24.04 -4.18 -5.98
C THR A 55 -25.45 -4.60 -6.47
N PRO A 56 -26.49 -4.54 -5.63
CA PRO A 56 -26.50 -4.02 -4.27
C PRO A 56 -25.67 -4.86 -3.29
N LEU A 57 -25.39 -4.31 -2.10
CA LEU A 57 -24.69 -5.03 -1.05
C LEU A 57 -25.50 -6.23 -0.57
N ASP A 58 -24.78 -7.31 -0.24
CA ASP A 58 -25.40 -8.48 0.39
C ASP A 58 -25.67 -8.18 1.87
N ALA A 59 -26.95 -7.98 2.21
CA ALA A 59 -27.37 -7.61 3.56
C ALA A 59 -26.98 -8.66 4.63
N GLU A 60 -26.94 -9.95 4.28
CA GLU A 60 -26.50 -10.98 5.23
C GLU A 60 -25.00 -10.91 5.48
N ARG A 61 -24.19 -10.67 4.42
CA ARG A 61 -22.75 -10.44 4.57
C ARG A 61 -22.46 -9.22 5.42
N VAL A 62 -23.17 -8.11 5.20
CA VAL A 62 -23.05 -6.89 6.02
C VAL A 62 -23.33 -7.20 7.49
N SER A 63 -24.41 -7.95 7.78
CA SER A 63 -24.78 -8.33 9.15
C SER A 63 -23.72 -9.21 9.84
N ARG A 64 -23.21 -10.23 9.13
CA ARG A 64 -22.12 -11.09 9.64
C ARG A 64 -20.82 -10.30 9.84
N GLY A 65 -20.46 -9.45 8.88
CA GLY A 65 -19.29 -8.58 8.94
C GLY A 65 -19.34 -7.61 10.12
N LYS A 66 -20.51 -7.03 10.39
CA LYS A 66 -20.73 -6.19 11.58
C LYS A 66 -20.51 -6.99 12.87
N SER A 67 -21.05 -8.20 12.94
CA SER A 67 -20.89 -9.06 14.12
C SER A 67 -19.42 -9.41 14.37
N ILE A 68 -18.66 -9.67 13.31
CA ILE A 68 -17.20 -9.88 13.40
C ILE A 68 -16.48 -8.60 13.85
N TYR A 69 -16.85 -7.44 13.31
CA TYR A 69 -16.31 -6.15 13.75
C TYR A 69 -16.53 -5.93 15.25
N ASP A 70 -17.76 -6.12 15.73
CA ASP A 70 -18.12 -5.91 17.14
C ASP A 70 -17.28 -6.82 18.06
N MET A 71 -17.04 -8.08 17.66
CA MET A 71 -16.29 -9.06 18.46
C MET A 71 -14.77 -8.91 18.38
N LYS A 72 -14.22 -8.60 17.21
CA LYS A 72 -12.77 -8.73 16.92
C LYS A 72 -12.07 -7.41 16.61
N CYS A 73 -12.80 -6.35 16.27
CA CYS A 73 -12.21 -5.13 15.70
C CYS A 73 -12.54 -3.85 16.48
N ALA A 74 -13.75 -3.75 17.06
CA ALA A 74 -14.29 -2.53 17.66
C ALA A 74 -13.53 -2.01 18.89
N ALA A 75 -12.75 -2.88 19.54
CA ALA A 75 -11.84 -2.51 20.63
C ALA A 75 -10.71 -1.59 20.14
N CYS A 76 -10.28 -1.75 18.88
CA CYS A 76 -9.11 -1.05 18.34
C CYS A 76 -9.45 -0.04 17.24
N HIS A 77 -10.47 -0.34 16.42
CA HIS A 77 -10.87 0.46 15.27
C HIS A 77 -12.24 1.09 15.49
N LYS A 78 -12.40 2.33 15.04
CA LYS A 78 -13.69 3.02 15.00
C LYS A 78 -14.21 3.09 13.58
N LEU A 79 -15.52 3.26 13.44
CA LEU A 79 -16.21 3.34 12.16
C LEU A 79 -16.02 4.70 11.47
N ASP A 80 -15.60 5.71 12.21
CA ASP A 80 -15.25 7.04 11.73
C ASP A 80 -13.75 7.15 11.39
N ASP A 81 -13.21 8.38 11.31
CA ASP A 81 -11.78 8.65 11.09
C ASP A 81 -10.95 8.65 12.39
N MET A 82 -11.57 8.40 13.54
CA MET A 82 -10.88 8.45 14.82
C MET A 82 -9.93 7.27 14.98
N ARG A 83 -8.65 7.58 15.22
CA ARG A 83 -7.64 6.60 15.65
C ARG A 83 -7.73 6.41 17.16
N VAL A 84 -7.92 5.17 17.61
CA VAL A 84 -7.86 4.80 19.03
C VAL A 84 -6.63 3.94 19.30
N VAL A 85 -6.65 2.70 18.81
CA VAL A 85 -5.46 1.84 18.75
C VAL A 85 -5.04 1.67 17.30
N GLY A 86 -5.97 1.23 16.45
CA GLY A 86 -5.83 1.22 15.01
C GLY A 86 -6.43 2.48 14.35
N PRO A 87 -6.17 2.69 13.05
CA PRO A 87 -6.81 3.76 12.28
C PRO A 87 -8.33 3.54 12.17
N GLY A 88 -9.08 4.62 12.07
CA GLY A 88 -10.52 4.57 11.79
C GLY A 88 -10.84 4.01 10.39
N TRP A 89 -12.03 3.42 10.25
CA TRP A 89 -12.49 2.73 9.05
C TRP A 89 -13.17 3.64 8.02
N LYS A 90 -13.49 4.88 8.37
CA LYS A 90 -14.11 5.82 7.42
C LYS A 90 -13.33 5.90 6.11
N ASP A 91 -14.00 5.62 5.01
CA ASP A 91 -13.50 5.63 3.63
C ASP A 91 -12.35 4.63 3.37
N VAL A 92 -12.20 3.58 4.18
CA VAL A 92 -11.16 2.57 3.96
C VAL A 92 -11.31 1.86 2.62
N THR A 93 -12.54 1.56 2.17
CA THR A 93 -12.78 0.88 0.89
C THR A 93 -12.54 1.78 -0.31
N LYS A 94 -12.51 3.11 -0.10
CA LYS A 94 -12.13 4.10 -1.10
C LYS A 94 -10.62 4.30 -1.18
N ARG A 95 -9.90 4.01 -0.10
CA ARG A 95 -8.43 4.19 -0.01
C ARG A 95 -7.64 2.91 -0.32
N ARG A 96 -8.23 1.74 -0.15
CA ARG A 96 -7.54 0.44 -0.25
C ARG A 96 -8.32 -0.52 -1.15
N LYS A 97 -7.58 -1.35 -1.88
CA LYS A 97 -8.17 -2.43 -2.68
C LYS A 97 -8.82 -3.47 -1.77
N PRO A 98 -9.90 -4.14 -2.23
CA PRO A 98 -10.55 -5.18 -1.45
C PRO A 98 -9.61 -6.34 -1.11
N GLU A 99 -8.71 -6.71 -2.03
CA GLU A 99 -7.67 -7.73 -1.78
C GLU A 99 -6.73 -7.30 -0.64
N TRP A 100 -6.29 -6.04 -0.65
CA TRP A 100 -5.39 -5.52 0.38
C TRP A 100 -6.06 -5.54 1.75
N ILE A 101 -7.34 -5.13 1.84
CA ILE A 101 -8.10 -5.16 3.10
C ILE A 101 -8.19 -6.60 3.61
N MET A 102 -8.58 -7.55 2.75
CA MET A 102 -8.71 -8.94 3.17
C MET A 102 -7.36 -9.55 3.56
N ASN A 103 -6.29 -9.33 2.78
CA ASN A 103 -4.95 -9.80 3.12
C ASN A 103 -4.42 -9.17 4.42
N MET A 104 -4.71 -7.89 4.68
CA MET A 104 -4.37 -7.24 5.95
C MET A 104 -5.07 -7.92 7.12
N VAL A 105 -6.34 -8.29 6.98
CA VAL A 105 -7.12 -8.94 8.04
C VAL A 105 -6.69 -10.40 8.28
N THR A 106 -6.38 -11.15 7.22
CA THR A 106 -6.09 -12.59 7.32
C THR A 106 -4.60 -12.93 7.46
N ASN A 107 -3.70 -12.02 7.09
CA ASN A 107 -2.26 -12.26 7.00
C ASN A 107 -1.42 -11.12 7.61
N VAL A 108 -1.86 -10.65 8.79
CA VAL A 108 -1.35 -9.44 9.45
C VAL A 108 0.17 -9.42 9.56
N ASP A 109 0.80 -10.52 10.01
CA ASP A 109 2.23 -10.52 10.29
C ASP A 109 3.08 -10.30 9.04
N VAL A 110 2.76 -11.02 7.96
CA VAL A 110 3.45 -10.89 6.68
C VAL A 110 3.17 -9.52 6.06
N MET A 111 1.94 -9.01 6.18
CA MET A 111 1.60 -7.67 5.70
C MET A 111 2.44 -6.60 6.40
N LEU A 112 2.55 -6.66 7.73
CA LEU A 112 3.35 -5.72 8.51
C LEU A 112 4.87 -5.86 8.25
N GLU A 113 5.32 -7.00 7.76
CA GLU A 113 6.72 -7.23 7.38
C GLU A 113 7.05 -6.76 5.97
N LYS A 114 6.12 -6.91 5.02
CA LYS A 114 6.42 -6.83 3.58
C LYS A 114 5.68 -5.73 2.82
N ASP A 115 4.51 -5.30 3.28
CA ASP A 115 3.70 -4.29 2.61
C ASP A 115 4.02 -2.89 3.17
N GLU A 116 4.53 -1.99 2.32
CA GLU A 116 4.96 -0.66 2.74
C GLU A 116 3.83 0.17 3.35
N GLU A 117 2.60 -0.03 2.90
CA GLU A 117 1.43 0.69 3.41
C GLU A 117 1.03 0.20 4.80
N ALA A 118 1.07 -1.11 5.04
CA ALA A 118 0.90 -1.69 6.37
C ALA A 118 2.00 -1.22 7.33
N GLN A 119 3.25 -1.12 6.87
CA GLN A 119 4.37 -0.59 7.66
C GLN A 119 4.18 0.89 8.03
N LYS A 120 3.69 1.74 7.10
CA LYS A 120 3.36 3.15 7.40
C LYS A 120 2.26 3.24 8.47
N LEU A 121 1.24 2.39 8.37
CA LEU A 121 0.17 2.33 9.38
C LEU A 121 0.70 1.86 10.74
N LEU A 122 1.64 0.92 10.77
CA LEU A 122 2.31 0.49 12.00
C LEU A 122 3.09 1.64 12.65
N GLN A 123 3.85 2.40 11.85
CA GLN A 123 4.57 3.59 12.34
C GLN A 123 3.61 4.65 12.87
N LEU A 124 2.45 4.81 12.22
CA LEU A 124 1.40 5.74 12.66
C LEU A 124 0.76 5.31 13.99
N CYS A 125 0.54 4.01 14.19
CA CYS A 125 -0.21 3.51 15.34
C CYS A 125 0.67 3.08 16.51
N LEU A 126 1.97 2.87 16.27
CA LEU A 126 2.97 2.41 17.24
C LEU A 126 2.59 1.09 17.96
N THR A 127 1.55 0.41 17.47
CA THR A 127 1.00 -0.81 18.02
C THR A 127 0.78 -1.79 16.88
N ARG A 128 1.34 -2.99 17.04
CA ARG A 128 1.20 -4.05 16.05
C ARG A 128 -0.23 -4.59 16.11
N MET A 129 -0.93 -4.62 14.97
CA MET A 129 -2.23 -5.29 14.89
C MET A 129 -2.02 -6.80 15.14
N PRO A 130 -2.74 -7.44 16.06
CA PRO A 130 -2.62 -8.88 16.26
C PRO A 130 -3.45 -9.65 15.22
N ASN A 131 -2.98 -10.83 14.83
CA ASN A 131 -3.78 -11.75 14.02
C ASN A 131 -5.04 -12.19 14.80
N GLN A 132 -6.22 -11.89 14.25
CA GLN A 132 -7.51 -12.18 14.87
C GLN A 132 -8.09 -13.55 14.47
N ASN A 133 -7.30 -14.39 13.79
CA ASN A 133 -7.68 -15.69 13.25
C ASN A 133 -9.00 -15.59 12.46
N VAL A 134 -9.04 -14.65 11.52
CA VAL A 134 -10.20 -14.40 10.66
C VAL A 134 -10.02 -15.23 9.39
N SER A 135 -11.03 -16.02 9.03
CA SER A 135 -11.02 -16.80 7.79
C SER A 135 -11.18 -15.89 6.57
N ILE A 136 -10.85 -16.38 5.37
CA ILE A 136 -11.07 -15.61 4.13
C ILE A 136 -12.57 -15.27 3.94
N GLY A 137 -13.46 -16.20 4.28
CA GLY A 137 -14.92 -15.98 4.21
C GLY A 137 -15.38 -14.87 5.15
N ASP A 138 -14.93 -14.91 6.41
CA ASP A 138 -15.21 -13.88 7.40
C ASP A 138 -14.60 -12.53 7.02
N ALA A 139 -13.39 -12.53 6.46
CA ALA A 139 -12.76 -11.30 5.97
C ALA A 139 -13.55 -10.69 4.81
N ARG A 140 -14.17 -11.51 3.95
CA ARG A 140 -15.07 -11.03 2.90
C ARG A 140 -16.35 -10.44 3.48
N ASP A 141 -16.91 -11.02 4.54
CA ASP A 141 -18.05 -10.46 5.26
C ASP A 141 -17.70 -9.11 5.91
N VAL A 142 -16.54 -9.02 6.58
CA VAL A 142 -16.02 -7.77 7.16
C VAL A 142 -15.83 -6.71 6.08
N LEU A 143 -15.26 -7.06 4.93
CA LEU A 143 -15.13 -6.14 3.80
C LEU A 143 -16.49 -5.63 3.32
N GLU A 144 -17.52 -6.48 3.24
CA GLU A 144 -18.87 -6.02 2.86
C GLU A 144 -19.43 -5.01 3.87
N PHE A 145 -19.19 -5.25 5.16
CA PHE A 145 -19.57 -4.30 6.20
C PHE A 145 -18.78 -2.97 6.12
N MET A 146 -17.49 -3.01 5.79
CA MET A 146 -16.71 -1.79 5.53
C MET A 146 -17.28 -0.99 4.34
N ARG A 147 -17.73 -1.66 3.27
CA ARG A 147 -18.37 -1.00 2.12
C ARG A 147 -19.68 -0.31 2.52
N ALA A 148 -20.50 -0.99 3.34
CA ALA A 148 -21.71 -0.40 3.91
C ALA A 148 -21.39 0.83 4.79
N ASN A 149 -20.35 0.74 5.63
CA ASN A 149 -19.87 1.85 6.46
C ASN A 149 -19.46 3.07 5.63
N ASP A 150 -18.85 2.83 4.47
CA ASP A 150 -18.34 3.88 3.58
C ASP A 150 -19.41 4.42 2.61
N GLY A 151 -20.66 3.96 2.76
CA GLY A 151 -21.85 4.50 2.10
C GLY A 151 -22.30 3.77 0.84
N GLU A 152 -21.74 2.60 0.54
CA GLU A 152 -22.27 1.74 -0.53
C GLU A 152 -23.62 1.14 -0.13
N GLN A 153 -24.48 0.86 -1.12
CA GLN A 153 -25.84 0.32 -0.95
C GLN A 153 -25.99 -1.02 -1.65
#